data_AF-A0A2E2W657-F1
#
_entry.id   AF-A0A2E2W657-F1
#
_cell.length_a   1.000
_cell.length_b   1.000
_cell.length_c   1.000
_cell.angle_alpha   90.00
_cell.angle_beta   90.00
_cell.angle_gamma   90.00
#
_symmetry.space_group_name_H-M   'P 1'
#
loop_
_entity.id
_entity.type
_entity.pdbx_description
1 polymer ?
#
loop_
_entity_poly.entity_id
_entity_poly.type
_entity_poly.pdbx_seq_one_letter_code
_entity_poly.pdbx_strand_id
1 'polypeptide(L)'
;MEEPNFGRPIPGNSLTTHKPGDRPWERPPEMSTVEETLRYYFKMLNNPDVIDDLMTLLDMGVPIRPIVQSIYTSGVMNGMHSLDVGLIIEDTMSEFLATVAKSYEIDFTFTEEDPANSKEAKNERRTTMMLQAAIERGEAQGEDDEGVQLLKQMAETIEAEEEATQEEETPMPVEEEQQQEEMPIPEGAGLMSRGGM
;
A
#
# COMPACT_ATOMS: atom_id res chain seq x y z
N MET A 1 37.92 21.74 -2.72
CA MET A 1 36.57 22.28 -2.48
C MET A 1 35.71 21.66 -3.56
N GLU A 2 34.99 20.60 -3.25
CA GLU A 2 34.04 20.00 -4.21
C GLU A 2 32.86 20.96 -4.35
N GLU A 3 32.58 21.37 -5.58
CA GLU A 3 31.42 22.23 -5.86
C GLU A 3 30.13 21.41 -5.69
N PRO A 4 29.12 21.94 -4.98
CA PRO A 4 27.86 21.23 -4.83
C PRO A 4 27.16 21.16 -6.20
N ASN A 5 27.01 19.95 -6.73
CA ASN A 5 26.28 19.70 -7.96
C ASN A 5 24.78 19.93 -7.72
N PHE A 6 24.27 21.09 -8.13
CA PHE A 6 22.84 21.43 -8.17
C PHE A 6 22.15 20.91 -9.46
N GLY A 7 22.64 19.81 -10.04
CA GLY A 7 22.10 19.17 -11.25
C GLY A 7 20.77 18.45 -11.00
N ARG A 8 19.72 19.20 -10.65
CA ARG A 8 18.34 18.71 -10.67
C ARG A 8 17.73 18.99 -12.05
N PRO A 9 16.86 18.10 -12.57
CA PRO A 9 16.13 18.37 -13.79
C PRO A 9 15.35 19.68 -13.67
N ILE A 10 15.45 20.52 -14.70
CA ILE A 10 14.72 21.78 -14.79
C ILE A 10 13.22 21.45 -14.94
N PRO A 11 12.28 22.20 -14.34
CA PRO A 11 10.86 21.99 -14.61
C PRO A 11 10.58 22.00 -16.13
N GLY A 12 9.83 21.01 -16.61
CA GLY A 12 9.57 20.85 -18.05
C GLY A 12 10.68 20.13 -18.83
N ASN A 13 11.78 19.71 -18.20
CA ASN A 13 12.85 18.97 -18.87
C ASN A 13 12.37 17.65 -19.49
N SER A 14 11.30 17.04 -18.98
CA SER A 14 10.64 15.88 -19.59
C SER A 14 9.98 16.19 -20.94
N LEU A 15 9.68 17.45 -21.24
CA LEU A 15 9.06 17.86 -22.51
C LEU A 15 10.07 18.39 -23.53
N THR A 16 11.31 18.68 -23.09
CA THR A 16 12.33 19.35 -23.90
C THR A 16 13.59 18.53 -24.14
N THR A 17 13.85 17.49 -23.35
CA THR A 17 15.07 16.67 -23.48
C THR A 17 14.98 15.69 -24.64
N HIS A 18 13.79 15.16 -24.91
CA HIS A 18 13.55 14.21 -25.99
C HIS A 18 12.47 14.75 -26.95
N LYS A 19 12.39 14.15 -28.13
CA LYS A 19 11.39 14.51 -29.12
C LYS A 19 10.00 14.06 -28.60
N PRO A 20 8.93 14.88 -28.74
CA PRO A 20 7.59 14.44 -28.38
C PRO A 20 7.22 13.12 -29.07
N GLY A 21 6.75 12.14 -28.29
CA GLY A 21 6.40 10.81 -28.79
C GLY A 21 7.60 9.89 -29.01
N ASP A 22 8.77 10.22 -28.46
CA ASP A 22 9.94 9.33 -28.49
C ASP A 22 9.85 8.23 -27.43
N ARG A 23 9.20 8.51 -26.30
CA ARG A 23 8.97 7.52 -25.24
C ARG A 23 7.77 6.62 -25.56
N PRO A 24 7.81 5.32 -25.23
CA PRO A 24 6.68 4.42 -25.49
C PRO A 24 5.37 4.84 -24.83
N TRP A 25 5.41 5.32 -23.58
CA TRP A 25 4.24 5.81 -22.84
C TRP A 25 3.68 7.15 -23.35
N GLU A 26 4.37 7.84 -24.26
CA GLU A 26 3.86 9.05 -24.92
C GLU A 26 3.10 8.75 -26.21
N ARG A 27 3.18 7.50 -26.70
CA ARG A 27 2.44 7.03 -27.87
C ARG A 27 1.12 6.38 -27.43
N PRO A 28 0.15 6.26 -28.36
CA PRO A 28 -1.04 5.45 -28.10
C PRO A 28 -0.63 4.02 -27.69
N PRO A 29 -1.31 3.42 -26.71
CA PRO A 29 -0.97 2.09 -26.25
C PRO A 29 -1.24 1.03 -27.33
N GLU A 30 -0.46 -0.04 -27.33
CA GLU A 30 -0.67 -1.17 -28.25
C GLU A 30 -2.01 -1.88 -27.98
N MET A 31 -2.34 -2.08 -26.70
CA MET A 31 -3.60 -2.64 -26.23
C MET A 31 -4.39 -1.57 -25.48
N SER A 32 -5.57 -1.23 -25.98
CA SER A 32 -6.42 -0.17 -25.41
C SER A 32 -7.58 -0.71 -24.58
N THR A 33 -7.79 -2.03 -24.57
CA THR A 33 -8.94 -2.66 -23.92
C THR A 33 -8.49 -3.58 -22.79
N VAL A 34 -9.28 -3.61 -21.71
CA VAL A 34 -9.05 -4.45 -20.52
C VAL A 34 -8.94 -5.93 -20.91
N GLU A 35 -9.84 -6.40 -21.77
CA GLU A 35 -9.89 -7.80 -22.22
C GLU A 35 -8.62 -8.23 -22.96
N GLU A 36 -8.10 -7.39 -23.85
CA GLU A 36 -6.88 -7.66 -24.60
C GLU A 36 -5.66 -7.69 -23.67
N THR A 37 -5.58 -6.74 -22.75
CA THR A 37 -4.49 -6.65 -21.77
C THR A 37 -4.50 -7.82 -20.78
N LEU A 38 -5.66 -8.22 -20.26
CA LEU A 38 -5.80 -9.40 -19.40
C LEU A 38 -5.37 -10.67 -20.13
N ARG A 39 -5.80 -10.84 -21.37
CA ARG A 39 -5.40 -12.00 -22.19
C ARG A 39 -3.89 -12.07 -22.38
N TYR A 40 -3.25 -10.93 -22.61
CA TYR A 40 -1.79 -10.85 -22.70
C TYR A 40 -1.12 -11.29 -21.40
N TYR A 41 -1.54 -10.73 -20.25
CA TYR A 41 -0.94 -11.07 -18.96
C TYR A 41 -1.25 -12.49 -18.51
N PHE A 42 -2.44 -13.02 -18.73
CA PHE A 42 -2.74 -14.43 -18.44
C PHE A 42 -1.94 -15.38 -19.31
N LYS A 43 -1.67 -15.05 -20.58
CA LYS A 43 -0.77 -15.85 -21.40
C LYS A 43 0.64 -15.88 -20.81
N MET A 44 1.12 -14.75 -20.29
CA MET A 44 2.42 -14.66 -19.61
C MET A 44 2.43 -15.44 -18.30
N LEU A 45 1.39 -15.30 -17.46
CA LEU A 45 1.27 -15.98 -16.17
C LEU A 45 0.99 -17.48 -16.29
N ASN A 46 0.45 -17.93 -17.43
CA ASN A 46 0.29 -19.37 -17.72
C ASN A 46 1.59 -20.01 -18.23
N ASN A 47 2.68 -19.25 -18.37
CA ASN A 47 3.99 -19.82 -18.61
C ASN A 47 4.53 -20.40 -17.30
N PRO A 48 4.81 -21.72 -17.21
CA PRO A 48 5.31 -22.35 -15.99
C PRO A 48 6.60 -21.71 -15.46
N ASP A 49 7.50 -21.28 -16.34
CA ASP A 49 8.77 -20.66 -15.92
C ASP A 49 8.52 -19.32 -15.20
N VAL A 50 7.54 -18.54 -15.68
CA VAL A 50 7.20 -17.24 -15.10
C VAL A 50 6.52 -17.44 -13.75
N ILE A 51 5.56 -18.36 -13.67
CA ILE A 51 4.79 -18.51 -12.43
C ILE A 51 5.64 -19.13 -11.32
N ASP A 52 6.57 -20.04 -11.63
CA ASP A 52 7.50 -20.62 -10.65
C ASP A 52 8.40 -19.55 -10.02
N ASP A 53 8.96 -18.65 -10.83
CA ASP A 53 9.75 -17.52 -10.36
C ASP A 53 8.90 -16.56 -9.49
N LEU A 54 7.65 -16.29 -9.89
CA LEU A 54 6.74 -15.45 -9.10
C LEU A 54 6.34 -16.09 -7.77
N MET A 55 6.08 -17.40 -7.74
CA MET A 55 5.77 -18.13 -6.51
C MET A 55 6.99 -18.14 -5.57
N THR A 56 8.21 -18.22 -6.11
CA THR A 56 9.45 -18.09 -5.32
C THR A 56 9.53 -16.73 -4.63
N LEU A 57 9.13 -15.64 -5.30
CA LEU A 57 9.09 -14.30 -4.69
C LEU A 57 8.05 -14.22 -3.55
N LEU A 58 6.90 -14.88 -3.70
CA LEU A 58 5.89 -14.95 -2.66
C LEU A 58 6.39 -15.74 -1.44
N ASP A 59 7.07 -16.87 -1.66
CA ASP A 59 7.68 -17.67 -0.59
C ASP A 59 8.80 -16.91 0.15
N MET A 60 9.49 -16.00 -0.55
CA MET A 60 10.45 -15.06 0.06
C MET A 60 9.80 -13.96 0.90
N GLY A 61 8.47 -13.90 0.96
CA GLY A 61 7.69 -12.94 1.75
C GLY A 61 7.39 -11.62 1.04
N VAL A 62 7.54 -11.54 -0.29
CA VAL A 62 7.10 -10.37 -1.05
C VAL A 62 5.57 -10.42 -1.19
N PRO A 63 4.83 -9.35 -0.88
CA PRO A 63 3.38 -9.36 -1.03
C PRO A 63 2.94 -9.36 -2.51
N ILE A 64 1.70 -9.79 -2.75
CA ILE A 64 1.15 -9.90 -4.11
C ILE A 64 1.03 -8.55 -4.82
N ARG A 65 0.53 -7.50 -4.14
CA ARG A 65 0.28 -6.20 -4.80
C ARG A 65 1.54 -5.57 -5.40
N PRO A 66 2.68 -5.47 -4.70
CA PRO A 66 3.91 -4.94 -5.32
C PRO A 66 4.37 -5.71 -6.56
N ILE A 67 4.17 -7.03 -6.59
CA ILE A 67 4.50 -7.86 -7.75
C ILE A 67 3.60 -7.48 -8.94
N VAL A 68 2.28 -7.47 -8.74
CA VAL A 68 1.31 -7.08 -9.78
C VAL A 68 1.55 -5.65 -10.25
N GLN A 69 1.80 -4.74 -9.31
CA GLN A 69 2.11 -3.35 -9.57
C GLN A 69 3.33 -3.19 -10.47
N SER A 70 4.39 -3.94 -10.19
CA SER A 70 5.60 -3.94 -11.00
C SER A 70 5.33 -4.41 -12.44
N ILE A 71 4.49 -5.44 -12.59
CA ILE A 71 4.15 -6.01 -13.90
C ILE A 71 3.38 -5.00 -14.77
N TYR A 72 2.27 -4.44 -14.27
CA TYR A 72 1.46 -3.52 -15.08
C TYR A 72 2.17 -2.17 -15.27
N THR A 73 2.92 -1.69 -14.27
CA THR A 73 3.67 -0.42 -14.40
C THR A 73 4.75 -0.54 -15.46
N SER A 74 5.45 -1.67 -15.54
CA SER A 74 6.38 -1.98 -16.63
C SER A 74 5.66 -2.02 -17.99
N GLY A 75 4.44 -2.55 -18.05
CA GLY A 75 3.60 -2.51 -19.25
C GLY A 75 3.31 -1.09 -19.73
N VAL A 76 2.91 -0.20 -18.82
CA VAL A 76 2.69 1.23 -19.12
C VAL A 76 3.97 1.90 -19.60
N MET A 77 5.10 1.64 -18.95
CA MET A 77 6.41 2.17 -19.37
C MET A 77 6.86 1.65 -20.75
N ASN A 78 6.35 0.51 -21.19
CA ASN A 78 6.63 0.01 -22.54
C ASN A 78 5.56 0.43 -23.56
N GLY A 79 4.55 1.22 -23.16
CA GLY A 79 3.46 1.63 -24.04
C GLY A 79 2.52 0.47 -24.41
N MET A 80 2.52 -0.63 -23.64
CA MET A 80 1.70 -1.81 -23.92
C MET A 80 0.21 -1.55 -23.67
N HIS A 81 -0.10 -0.86 -22.58
CA HIS A 81 -1.45 -0.46 -22.19
C HIS A 81 -1.41 0.87 -21.44
N SER A 82 -2.56 1.52 -21.22
CA SER A 82 -2.63 2.75 -20.42
C SER A 82 -2.62 2.46 -18.91
N LEU A 83 -2.34 3.49 -18.10
CA LEU A 83 -2.42 3.42 -16.65
C LEU A 83 -3.82 3.00 -16.19
N ASP A 84 -4.87 3.60 -16.78
CA ASP A 84 -6.26 3.34 -16.42
C ASP A 84 -6.62 1.85 -16.60
N VAL A 85 -6.17 1.25 -17.71
CA VAL A 85 -6.36 -0.19 -17.94
C VAL A 85 -5.56 -1.00 -16.92
N GLY A 86 -4.32 -0.60 -16.61
CA GLY A 86 -3.47 -1.24 -15.60
C GLY A 86 -4.10 -1.30 -14.21
N LEU A 87 -4.74 -0.22 -13.78
CA LEU A 87 -5.44 -0.15 -12.49
C LEU A 87 -6.69 -1.04 -12.47
N ILE A 88 -7.43 -1.13 -13.58
CA ILE A 88 -8.63 -1.99 -13.66
C ILE A 88 -8.27 -3.47 -13.59
N ILE A 89 -7.14 -3.88 -14.18
CA ILE A 89 -6.73 -5.30 -14.19
C ILE A 89 -6.02 -5.74 -12.91
N GLU A 90 -5.58 -4.80 -12.07
CA GLU A 90 -4.76 -5.06 -10.88
C GLU A 90 -5.40 -6.09 -9.94
N ASP A 91 -6.67 -5.88 -9.58
CA ASP A 91 -7.39 -6.76 -8.66
C ASP A 91 -7.54 -8.18 -9.24
N THR A 92 -7.84 -8.27 -10.54
CA THR A 92 -8.02 -9.55 -11.22
C THR A 92 -6.70 -10.33 -11.27
N MET A 93 -5.58 -9.66 -11.54
CA MET A 93 -4.25 -10.29 -11.53
C MET A 93 -3.83 -10.72 -10.13
N SER A 94 -4.15 -9.90 -9.12
CA SER A 94 -3.85 -10.19 -7.71
C SER A 94 -4.62 -11.42 -7.22
N GLU A 95 -5.91 -11.52 -7.54
CA GLU A 95 -6.74 -12.67 -7.19
C GLU A 95 -6.29 -13.94 -7.91
N PHE A 96 -5.87 -13.82 -9.18
CA PHE A 96 -5.29 -14.93 -9.92
C PHE A 96 -4.03 -15.47 -9.23
N LEU A 97 -3.08 -14.59 -8.88
CA LEU A 97 -1.85 -15.00 -8.18
C LEU A 97 -2.15 -15.60 -6.80
N ALA A 98 -3.10 -15.03 -6.05
CA ALA A 98 -3.53 -15.59 -4.77
C ALA A 98 -4.12 -17.00 -4.93
N THR A 99 -4.91 -17.23 -5.99
CA THR A 99 -5.48 -18.55 -6.28
C THR A 99 -4.39 -19.57 -6.63
N VAL A 100 -3.39 -19.15 -7.39
CA VAL A 100 -2.24 -20.00 -7.70
C VAL A 100 -1.43 -20.27 -6.44
N ALA A 101 -1.08 -19.27 -5.65
CA ALA A 101 -0.34 -19.45 -4.40
C ALA A 101 -1.03 -20.44 -3.44
N LYS A 102 -2.37 -20.36 -3.30
CA LYS A 102 -3.16 -21.33 -2.54
C LYS A 102 -3.02 -22.76 -3.06
N SER A 103 -2.92 -22.95 -4.38
CA SER A 103 -2.73 -24.29 -4.97
C SER A 103 -1.34 -24.87 -4.70
N TYR A 104 -0.35 -24.03 -4.44
CA TYR A 104 1.00 -24.39 -4.03
C TYR A 104 1.18 -24.43 -2.50
N GLU A 105 0.12 -24.17 -1.73
CA GLU A 105 0.15 -24.10 -0.25
C GLU A 105 1.15 -23.07 0.30
N ILE A 106 1.42 -22.00 -0.47
CA ILE A 106 2.31 -20.90 -0.08
C ILE A 106 1.50 -19.89 0.74
N ASP A 107 2.03 -19.47 1.89
CA ASP A 107 1.46 -18.38 2.67
C ASP A 107 1.80 -17.03 2.03
N PHE A 108 0.83 -16.12 1.94
CA PHE A 108 1.01 -14.86 1.24
C PHE A 108 0.23 -13.73 1.88
N THR A 109 0.74 -12.52 1.70
CA THR A 109 0.07 -11.28 2.09
C THR A 109 -0.26 -10.45 0.84
N PHE A 110 -1.35 -9.69 0.89
CA PHE A 110 -1.72 -8.83 -0.24
C PHE A 110 -0.90 -7.55 -0.30
N THR A 111 -0.60 -6.95 0.86
CA THR A 111 0.09 -5.66 0.97
C THR A 111 1.21 -5.81 1.99
N GLU A 112 2.24 -4.97 1.89
CA GLU A 112 3.22 -4.82 2.97
C GLU A 112 2.48 -4.32 4.23
N GLU A 113 2.75 -4.95 5.38
CA GLU A 113 2.33 -4.37 6.66
C GLU A 113 3.05 -3.03 6.82
N ASP A 114 2.30 -1.99 7.22
CA ASP A 114 2.87 -0.65 7.41
C ASP A 114 4.06 -0.74 8.39
N PRO A 115 5.27 -0.28 8.02
CA PRO A 115 6.43 -0.36 8.89
C PRO A 115 6.24 0.39 10.22
N ALA A 116 5.26 1.30 10.32
CA ALA A 116 4.84 1.87 11.60
C ALA A 116 4.20 0.80 12.51
N ASN A 117 3.15 0.13 12.03
CA ASN A 117 2.48 -0.96 12.73
C ASN A 117 3.41 -2.14 13.04
N SER A 118 4.30 -2.51 12.11
CA SER A 118 5.27 -3.59 12.31
C SER A 118 6.30 -3.27 13.40
N LYS A 119 6.71 -2.01 13.54
CA LYS A 119 7.63 -1.59 14.62
C LYS A 119 6.91 -1.44 15.96
N GLU A 120 5.70 -0.91 15.95
CA GLU A 120 4.86 -0.73 17.14
C GLU A 120 4.49 -2.10 17.71
N ALA A 121 3.93 -3.00 16.90
CA ALA A 121 3.62 -4.38 17.30
C ALA A 121 4.86 -5.17 17.77
N LYS A 122 6.04 -4.93 17.18
CA LYS A 122 7.28 -5.59 17.62
C LYS A 122 7.80 -5.02 18.94
N ASN A 123 7.61 -3.73 19.19
CA ASN A 123 7.96 -3.09 20.45
C ASN A 123 7.00 -3.53 21.55
N GLU A 124 5.69 -3.56 21.27
CA GLU A 124 4.64 -4.04 22.17
C GLU A 124 4.86 -5.49 22.58
N ARG A 125 5.08 -6.41 21.62
CA ARG A 125 5.44 -7.80 21.94
C ARG A 125 6.67 -7.91 22.84
N ARG A 126 7.67 -7.05 22.62
CA ARG A 126 8.89 -7.04 23.42
C ARG A 126 8.64 -6.51 24.83
N THR A 127 7.79 -5.49 24.98
CA THR A 127 7.42 -4.94 26.30
C THR A 127 6.57 -5.92 27.08
N THR A 128 5.62 -6.62 26.44
CA THR A 128 4.78 -7.63 27.10
C THR A 128 5.61 -8.82 27.57
N MET A 129 6.54 -9.32 26.74
CA MET A 129 7.47 -10.38 27.16
C MET A 129 8.38 -9.95 28.32
N MET A 130 8.86 -8.70 28.32
CA MET A 130 9.68 -8.18 29.43
C MET A 130 8.88 -8.01 30.72
N LEU A 131 7.62 -7.58 30.61
CA LEU A 131 6.70 -7.43 31.75
C LEU A 131 6.37 -8.78 32.38
N GLN A 132 5.99 -9.77 31.57
CA GLN A 132 5.74 -11.14 32.04
C GLN A 132 6.99 -11.76 32.68
N ALA A 133 8.17 -11.62 32.07
CA ALA A 133 9.42 -12.10 32.65
C ALA A 133 9.79 -11.39 33.97
N ALA A 134 9.40 -10.12 34.14
CA ALA A 134 9.60 -9.40 35.39
C ALA A 134 8.64 -9.88 36.49
N ILE A 135 7.38 -10.17 36.15
CA ILE A 135 6.38 -10.74 37.06
C ILE A 135 6.81 -12.13 37.52
N GLU A 136 7.16 -13.04 36.60
CA GLU A 136 7.62 -14.39 36.93
C GLU A 136 8.88 -14.37 37.82
N ARG A 137 9.78 -13.42 37.57
CA ARG A 137 11.00 -13.27 38.38
C ARG A 137 10.70 -12.72 39.78
N GLY A 138 9.72 -11.83 39.91
CA GLY A 138 9.22 -11.33 41.20
C GLY A 138 8.54 -12.43 42.01
N GLU A 139 7.67 -13.22 41.37
CA GLU A 139 6.98 -14.34 42.02
C GLU A 139 7.95 -15.45 42.47
N ALA A 140 8.99 -15.74 41.68
CA ALA A 140 10.01 -16.73 42.03
C ALA A 140 10.89 -16.30 43.22
N GLN A 141 10.96 -15.01 43.53
CA GLN A 141 11.71 -14.48 44.69
C GLN A 141 10.87 -14.45 45.97
N GLY A 142 9.57 -14.76 45.90
CA GLY A 142 8.71 -14.96 47.06
C GLY A 142 8.29 -13.67 47.79
N GLU A 143 8.48 -12.51 47.15
CA GLU A 143 8.00 -11.22 47.64
C GLU A 143 6.87 -10.75 46.72
N ASP A 144 5.62 -10.96 47.16
CA ASP A 144 4.46 -10.20 46.63
C ASP A 144 4.53 -8.76 47.16
N ASP A 145 5.59 -8.06 46.78
CA ASP A 145 5.81 -6.63 47.04
C ASP A 145 4.77 -5.81 46.26
N GLU A 146 4.45 -4.61 46.77
CA GLU A 146 3.69 -3.56 46.07
C GLU A 146 4.15 -3.39 44.61
N GLY A 147 5.44 -3.56 44.32
CA GLY A 147 6.00 -3.54 42.97
C GLY A 147 5.47 -4.64 42.03
N VAL A 148 5.31 -5.87 42.52
CA VAL A 148 4.76 -6.99 41.71
C VAL A 148 3.26 -6.80 41.50
N GLN A 149 2.56 -6.26 42.50
CA GLN A 149 1.13 -5.92 42.37
C GLN A 149 0.90 -4.82 41.33
N LEU A 150 1.77 -3.81 41.29
CA LEU A 150 1.72 -2.77 40.26
C LEU A 150 1.98 -3.36 38.85
N LEU A 151 2.95 -4.28 38.70
CA LEU A 151 3.22 -4.91 37.41
C LEU A 151 2.05 -5.79 36.93
N LYS A 152 1.36 -6.48 37.85
CA LYS A 152 0.13 -7.24 37.55
C LYS A 152 -1.01 -6.32 37.10
N GLN A 153 -1.21 -5.20 37.80
CA GLN A 153 -2.18 -4.18 37.39
C GLN A 153 -1.86 -3.57 36.01
N MET A 154 -0.58 -3.32 35.73
CA MET A 154 -0.15 -2.84 34.41
C MET A 154 -0.39 -3.86 33.31
N ALA A 155 -0.16 -5.16 33.58
CA ALA A 155 -0.46 -6.22 32.62
C ALA A 155 -1.97 -6.31 32.32
N GLU A 156 -2.83 -6.24 33.34
CA GLU A 156 -4.29 -6.25 33.18
C GLU A 156 -4.80 -5.04 32.37
N THR A 157 -4.20 -3.85 32.55
CA THR A 157 -4.60 -2.68 31.76
C THR A 157 -4.17 -2.77 30.29
N ILE A 158 -3.01 -3.36 30.01
CA ILE A 158 -2.52 -3.52 28.63
C ILE A 158 -3.36 -4.59 27.90
N GLU A 159 -3.70 -5.69 28.57
CA GLU A 159 -4.61 -6.72 28.01
C GLU A 159 -6.01 -6.14 27.71
N ALA A 160 -6.52 -5.24 28.56
CA ALA A 160 -7.78 -4.56 28.31
C ALA A 160 -7.73 -3.54 27.15
N GLU A 161 -6.58 -2.91 26.90
CA GLU A 161 -6.37 -2.03 25.73
C GLU A 161 -6.26 -2.83 24.42
N GLU A 162 -5.66 -4.03 24.45
CA GLU A 162 -5.61 -4.96 23.29
C GLU A 162 -6.99 -5.49 22.88
N GLU A 163 -7.92 -5.67 23.84
CA GLU A 163 -9.31 -6.04 23.54
C GLU A 163 -10.12 -4.85 23.00
N ALA A 164 -9.90 -3.64 23.52
CA ALA A 164 -10.61 -2.44 23.07
C ALA A 164 -10.23 -2.00 21.64
N THR A 165 -8.95 -2.16 21.27
CA THR A 165 -8.46 -1.83 19.92
C THR A 165 -8.97 -2.79 18.84
N GLN A 166 -9.32 -4.04 19.19
CA GLN A 166 -9.95 -5.00 18.28
C GLN A 166 -11.45 -4.71 18.03
N GLU A 167 -12.14 -4.06 18.97
CA GLU A 167 -13.56 -3.70 18.81
C GLU A 167 -13.76 -2.38 18.02
N GLU A 168 -12.78 -1.46 18.04
CA GLU A 168 -12.80 -0.21 17.25
C GLU A 168 -12.66 -0.43 15.72
N GLU A 169 -12.26 -1.62 15.25
CA GLU A 169 -12.21 -1.95 13.81
C GLU A 169 -13.59 -2.24 13.18
N THR A 170 -14.69 -2.21 13.94
CA THR A 170 -16.01 -2.22 13.32
C THR A 170 -16.27 -0.89 12.60
N PRO A 171 -16.47 -0.87 11.27
CA PRO A 171 -16.64 0.38 10.54
C PRO A 171 -17.90 1.08 11.06
N MET A 172 -17.72 2.27 11.62
CA MET A 172 -18.82 3.13 12.06
C MET A 172 -19.89 3.22 10.96
N PRO A 173 -21.19 3.03 11.27
CA PRO A 173 -22.25 3.29 10.31
C PRO A 173 -22.18 4.77 9.94
N VAL A 174 -22.04 5.07 8.65
CA VAL A 174 -22.16 6.43 8.13
C VAL A 174 -23.57 6.91 8.44
N GLU A 175 -23.72 7.65 9.52
CA GLU A 175 -24.95 8.37 9.84
C GLU A 175 -25.01 9.59 8.90
N GLU A 176 -26.01 9.57 8.00
CA GLU A 176 -26.37 10.71 7.16
C GLU A 176 -26.75 11.92 8.03
N GLU A 177 -25.80 12.81 8.30
CA GLU A 177 -26.10 14.15 8.81
C GLU A 177 -25.86 15.23 7.75
N GLN A 178 -26.96 15.48 7.04
CA GLN A 178 -27.59 16.80 6.92
C GLN A 178 -26.79 17.94 6.26
N GLN A 179 -27.29 18.28 5.07
CA GLN A 179 -27.28 19.60 4.43
C GLN A 179 -27.10 20.77 5.40
N GLN A 180 -26.07 21.57 5.16
CA GLN A 180 -26.08 22.99 5.54
C GLN A 180 -25.25 23.85 4.56
N GLU A 181 -26.04 24.62 3.79
CA GLU A 181 -25.81 25.97 3.28
C GLU A 181 -24.75 26.23 2.18
N GLU A 182 -25.29 26.44 0.97
CA GLU A 182 -24.67 27.15 -0.14
C GLU A 182 -24.14 28.51 0.31
N MET A 183 -22.82 28.73 0.18
CA MET A 183 -22.29 30.09 0.13
C MET A 183 -22.64 30.74 -1.21
N PRO A 184 -23.16 31.97 -1.25
CA PRO A 184 -23.45 32.64 -2.51
C PRO A 184 -22.13 33.00 -3.20
N ILE A 185 -21.95 32.49 -4.41
CA ILE A 185 -20.85 32.85 -5.31
C ILE A 185 -21.01 34.35 -5.62
N PRO A 186 -20.04 35.23 -5.32
CA PRO A 186 -20.10 36.59 -5.81
C PRO A 186 -19.94 36.57 -7.34
N GLU A 187 -21.04 36.87 -8.03
CA GLU A 187 -21.06 37.11 -9.48
C GLU A 187 -20.02 38.16 -9.85
N GLY A 188 -19.15 37.82 -10.81
CA GLY A 188 -18.41 38.82 -11.59
C GLY A 188 -16.98 39.10 -11.16
N ALA A 189 -16.11 38.09 -11.21
CA ALA A 189 -14.66 38.30 -11.30
C ALA A 189 -14.02 37.40 -12.38
N GLY A 190 -14.68 37.31 -13.54
CA GLY A 190 -14.11 36.68 -14.74
C GLY A 190 -13.31 37.70 -15.55
N LEU A 191 -12.07 37.35 -15.91
CA LEU A 191 -11.12 38.13 -16.73
C LEU A 191 -11.59 38.42 -18.18
N MET A 192 -12.85 38.20 -18.51
CA MET A 192 -13.41 38.30 -19.87
C MET A 192 -14.22 39.59 -20.11
N SER A 193 -14.18 40.57 -19.20
CA SER A 193 -14.95 41.82 -19.29
C SER A 193 -14.15 43.04 -19.79
N ARG A 194 -13.15 42.83 -20.65
CA ARG A 194 -12.43 43.94 -21.32
C ARG A 194 -12.17 43.65 -22.80
N GLY A 195 -13.14 44.04 -23.61
CA GLY A 195 -13.03 44.07 -25.06
C GLY A 195 -14.15 44.93 -25.64
N GLY A 196 -14.14 46.22 -25.33
CA GLY A 196 -14.97 47.21 -26.01
C GLY A 196 -14.25 47.71 -27.26
N MET A 197 -14.84 47.49 -28.43
CA MET A 197 -15.30 48.48 -29.41
C MET A 197 -15.71 47.75 -30.69
#